data_AF-A0A1Y1Y7I8-F1
#
_entry.id   AF-A0A1Y1Y7I8-F1
#
_cell.length_a   1.000
_cell.length_b   1.000
_cell.length_c   1.000
_cell.angle_alpha   90.00
_cell.angle_beta   90.00
_cell.angle_gamma   90.00
#
_symmetry.space_group_name_H-M   'P 1'
#
loop_
_entity.id
_entity.type
_entity.pdbx_description
1 polymer ?
#
loop_
_entity_poly.entity_id
_entity_poly.type
_entity_poly.pdbx_seq_one_letter_code
_entity_poly.pdbx_strand_id
1 'polypeptide(L)'
;IRGPCPVLNTLANHGYLPRSGANITFEVLQNGLVDSINLHPLIRNVLVGLTFLKVGQDTPDGFIVPSLRDLKLHDFIEHDFSLSRKDGALGDPVSPDPDLLKQLEQASSKDDMYTLEDFAKFSNMRIKDSLENNPEVSYSPRLKAISQMEMASLFAVFGHGDKISKQTVMDIFSHERLPKD
;
A
#
# COMPACT_ATOMS: atom_id res chain seq x y z
N ILE A 1 9.84 -10.63 -6.47
CA ILE A 1 8.82 -10.83 -5.41
C ILE A 1 8.22 -9.47 -5.09
N ARG A 2 6.90 -9.39 -5.03
CA ARG A 2 6.15 -8.18 -4.73
C ARG A 2 5.08 -8.52 -3.69
N GLY A 3 4.67 -7.51 -2.93
CA GLY A 3 3.73 -7.60 -1.81
C GLY A 3 2.40 -6.88 -2.09
N PRO A 4 1.53 -6.79 -1.08
CA PRO A 4 0.28 -6.04 -1.16
C PRO A 4 0.49 -4.52 -1.25
N CYS A 5 1.64 -4.01 -0.79
CA CYS A 5 1.92 -2.58 -0.76
C CYS A 5 2.47 -2.07 -2.10
N PRO A 6 1.72 -1.25 -2.86
CA PRO A 6 2.17 -0.74 -4.17
C PRO A 6 3.40 0.18 -4.06
N VAL A 7 3.55 0.91 -2.95
CA VAL A 7 4.71 1.80 -2.74
C VAL A 7 5.99 0.98 -2.57
N LEU A 8 6.02 -0.02 -1.68
CA LEU A 8 7.22 -0.85 -1.51
C LEU A 8 7.57 -1.64 -2.79
N ASN A 9 6.55 -2.06 -3.53
CA ASN A 9 6.73 -2.68 -4.83
C ASN A 9 7.37 -1.73 -5.84
N THR A 10 6.92 -0.47 -5.86
CA THR A 10 7.51 0.61 -6.65
C THR A 10 8.98 0.82 -6.29
N LEU A 11 9.31 0.91 -5.00
CA LEU A 11 10.69 1.08 -4.54
C LEU A 11 11.59 -0.09 -4.98
N ALA A 12 11.10 -1.32 -4.90
CA ALA A 12 11.80 -2.50 -5.42
C ALA A 12 11.93 -2.48 -6.96
N ASN A 13 10.91 -2.02 -7.68
CA ASN A 13 10.97 -1.84 -9.15
C ASN A 13 12.00 -0.79 -9.57
N HIS A 14 12.26 0.21 -8.72
CA HIS A 14 13.20 1.29 -8.99
C HIS A 14 14.60 1.05 -8.39
N GLY A 15 14.77 0.04 -7.54
CA GLY A 15 16.07 -0.34 -6.96
C GLY A 15 16.43 0.38 -5.67
N TYR A 16 15.48 1.10 -5.06
CA TYR A 16 15.61 1.63 -3.70
C TYR A 16 15.50 0.53 -2.64
N LEU A 17 14.83 -0.57 -2.99
CA LEU A 17 14.90 -1.84 -2.28
C LEU A 17 15.52 -2.89 -3.21
N PRO A 18 16.02 -4.02 -2.68
CA PRO A 18 16.47 -5.14 -3.49
C PRO A 18 15.42 -5.48 -4.55
N ARG A 19 15.81 -5.45 -5.83
CA ARG A 19 14.88 -5.67 -6.95
C ARG A 19 14.18 -7.03 -6.88
N SER A 20 14.84 -8.00 -6.25
CA SER A 20 14.29 -9.31 -5.90
C SER A 20 13.03 -9.22 -5.02
N GLY A 21 12.90 -8.17 -4.21
CA GLY A 21 11.86 -7.99 -3.19
C GLY A 21 12.03 -8.94 -2.01
N ALA A 22 13.28 -9.32 -1.71
CA ALA A 22 13.65 -10.28 -0.68
C ALA A 22 14.92 -9.85 0.05
N ASN A 23 15.16 -10.43 1.22
CA ASN A 23 16.33 -10.20 2.07
C ASN A 23 16.56 -8.72 2.37
N ILE A 24 15.51 -8.05 2.86
CA ILE A 24 15.52 -6.60 3.10
C ILE A 24 15.90 -6.36 4.55
N THR A 25 17.03 -5.70 4.80
CA THR A 25 17.45 -5.32 6.15
C THR A 25 16.69 -4.08 6.64
N PHE A 26 16.72 -3.84 7.95
CA PHE A 26 16.05 -2.68 8.55
C PHE A 26 16.55 -1.36 7.97
N GLU A 27 17.88 -1.22 7.83
CA GLU A 27 18.52 -0.06 7.25
C GLU A 27 18.13 0.13 5.78
N VAL A 28 18.15 -0.94 4.99
CA VAL A 28 17.76 -0.89 3.57
C VAL A 28 16.31 -0.43 3.42
N LEU A 29 15.39 -0.95 4.25
CA LEU A 29 13.99 -0.52 4.20
C LEU A 29 13.83 0.95 4.60
N GLN A 30 14.51 1.39 5.66
CA GLN A 30 14.45 2.78 6.10
C GLN A 30 15.03 3.75 5.05
N ASN A 31 16.23 3.48 4.55
CA ASN A 31 16.91 4.33 3.57
C ASN A 31 16.14 4.35 2.26
N GLY A 32 15.63 3.20 1.79
CA GLY A 32 14.79 3.14 0.60
C GLY A 32 13.59 4.07 0.66
N LEU A 33 12.88 4.13 1.80
CA LEU A 33 11.74 5.03 2.01
C LEU A 33 12.14 6.52 2.09
N VAL A 34 13.32 6.82 2.61
CA VAL A 34 13.84 8.20 2.67
C VAL A 34 14.27 8.65 1.28
N ASP A 35 15.10 7.86 0.62
CA ASP A 35 15.74 8.21 -0.64
C ASP A 35 14.74 8.29 -1.80
N SER A 36 13.67 7.49 -1.76
CA SER A 36 12.69 7.46 -2.85
C SER A 36 11.57 8.47 -2.70
N ILE A 37 11.06 8.66 -1.48
CA ILE A 37 9.80 9.38 -1.23
C ILE A 37 9.86 10.31 0.00
N ASN A 38 11.03 10.44 0.62
CA ASN A 38 11.26 11.25 1.80
C ASN A 38 10.19 11.05 2.90
N LEU A 39 9.81 9.79 3.16
CA LEU A 39 8.71 9.48 4.07
C LEU A 39 9.01 10.03 5.48
N HIS A 40 8.07 10.79 6.03
CA HIS A 40 8.23 11.45 7.32
C HIS A 40 8.65 10.47 8.43
N PRO A 41 9.65 10.80 9.27
CA PRO A 41 10.23 9.87 10.24
C PRO A 41 9.22 9.19 11.16
N LEU A 42 8.19 9.91 11.61
CA LEU A 42 7.15 9.34 12.48
C LEU A 42 6.41 8.17 11.80
N ILE A 43 5.96 8.38 10.55
CA ILE A 43 5.21 7.37 9.78
C ILE A 43 6.15 6.23 9.40
N ARG A 44 7.36 6.57 8.92
CA ARG A 44 8.39 5.61 8.54
C ARG A 44 8.75 4.67 9.69
N ASN A 45 9.08 5.20 10.86
CA ASN A 45 9.52 4.40 12.01
C ASN A 45 8.41 3.44 12.47
N VAL A 46 7.15 3.86 12.44
CA VAL A 46 6.01 2.99 12.78
C VAL A 46 5.86 1.87 11.74
N LEU A 47 5.81 2.19 10.45
CA LEU A 47 5.61 1.18 9.40
C LEU A 47 6.77 0.18 9.33
N VAL A 48 8.01 0.65 9.40
CA VAL A 48 9.20 -0.21 9.40
C VAL A 48 9.25 -1.06 10.67
N GLY A 49 9.00 -0.48 11.85
CA GLY A 49 8.97 -1.23 13.11
C GLY A 49 7.92 -2.34 13.10
N LEU A 50 6.70 -2.03 12.66
CA LEU A 50 5.62 -3.03 12.54
C LEU A 50 5.93 -4.12 11.52
N THR A 51 6.57 -3.75 10.41
CA THR A 51 7.04 -4.70 9.38
C THR A 51 8.00 -5.72 9.99
N PHE A 52 9.06 -5.25 10.65
CA PHE A 52 10.07 -6.13 11.25
C PHE A 52 9.52 -6.93 12.43
N LEU A 53 8.60 -6.36 13.21
CA LEU A 53 7.95 -7.07 14.31
C LEU A 53 7.13 -8.28 13.85
N LYS A 54 6.55 -8.24 12.64
CA LYS A 54 5.64 -9.30 12.17
C LYS A 54 6.23 -10.25 11.16
N VAL A 55 7.05 -9.74 10.23
CA VAL A 55 7.60 -10.56 9.14
C VAL A 55 9.12 -10.63 9.18
N GLY A 56 9.76 -9.94 10.12
CA GLY A 56 11.20 -10.04 10.32
C GLY A 56 11.60 -11.44 10.78
N GLN A 57 12.72 -11.94 10.28
CA GLN A 57 13.28 -13.25 10.60
C GLN A 57 14.79 -13.16 10.80
N ASP A 58 15.29 -13.92 11.77
CA ASP A 58 16.72 -14.09 11.98
C ASP A 58 17.30 -15.01 10.89
N THR A 59 18.41 -14.57 10.30
CA THR A 59 19.21 -15.36 9.36
C THR A 59 20.68 -15.30 9.80
N PRO A 60 21.55 -16.19 9.28
CA PRO A 60 22.99 -16.10 9.54
C PRO A 60 23.60 -14.73 9.19
N ASP A 61 23.00 -14.02 8.23
CA ASP A 61 23.45 -12.72 7.73
C ASP A 61 22.75 -11.53 8.42
N GLY A 62 21.88 -11.80 9.42
CA GLY A 62 21.20 -10.80 10.24
C GLY A 62 19.66 -10.89 10.22
N PHE A 63 19.02 -9.94 10.90
CA PHE A 63 17.56 -9.85 11.00
C PHE A 63 16.98 -9.09 9.79
N ILE A 64 16.13 -9.75 9.01
CA ILE A 64 15.67 -9.28 7.70
C ILE A 64 14.18 -9.52 7.48
N VAL A 65 13.58 -8.80 6.54
CA VAL A 65 12.31 -9.19 5.91
C VAL A 65 12.64 -10.14 4.76
N PRO A 66 12.23 -11.42 4.81
CA PRO A 66 12.57 -12.41 3.78
C PRO A 66 11.96 -12.09 2.44
N SER A 67 10.71 -11.60 2.42
CA SER A 67 9.98 -11.35 1.19
C SER A 67 8.93 -10.26 1.38
N LEU A 68 8.83 -9.33 0.42
CA LEU A 68 7.75 -8.34 0.39
C LEU A 68 6.36 -9.01 0.31
N ARG A 69 6.28 -10.23 -0.22
CA ARG A 69 5.03 -11.00 -0.26
C ARG A 69 4.55 -11.40 1.13
N ASP A 70 5.45 -11.46 2.11
CA ASP A 70 5.12 -11.87 3.47
C ASP A 70 4.31 -10.81 4.20
N LEU A 71 4.30 -9.56 3.69
CA LEU A 71 3.44 -8.49 4.19
C LEU A 71 1.95 -8.75 3.99
N LYS A 72 1.56 -9.82 3.26
CA LYS A 72 0.16 -10.25 3.09
C LYS A 72 -0.47 -10.88 4.35
N LEU A 73 0.19 -10.82 5.50
CA LEU A 73 -0.35 -11.34 6.75
C LEU A 73 -1.65 -10.61 7.09
N HIS A 74 -2.76 -11.33 6.91
CA HIS A 74 -4.11 -10.83 7.11
C HIS A 74 -4.34 -10.38 8.55
N ASP A 75 -5.23 -9.41 8.72
CA ASP A 75 -5.59 -8.80 10.00
C ASP A 75 -4.41 -8.19 10.76
N PHE A 76 -3.42 -7.69 10.04
CA PHE A 76 -2.33 -6.90 10.61
C PHE A 76 -2.24 -5.51 9.98
N ILE A 77 -1.41 -5.38 8.93
CA ILE A 77 -1.37 -4.22 8.04
C ILE A 77 -2.17 -4.55 6.80
N GLU A 78 -1.97 -5.72 6.19
CA GLU A 78 -2.88 -6.22 5.17
C GLU A 78 -4.26 -6.49 5.78
N HIS A 79 -5.29 -6.07 5.05
CA HIS A 79 -6.68 -6.09 5.48
C HIS A 79 -7.62 -6.09 4.26
N ASP A 80 -8.87 -6.51 4.49
CA ASP A 80 -9.95 -6.45 3.51
C ASP A 80 -10.26 -5.03 3.04
N PHE A 81 -11.17 -4.86 2.08
CA PHE A 81 -11.61 -3.56 1.52
C PHE A 81 -10.45 -2.69 1.02
N SER A 82 -9.35 -3.32 0.60
CA SER A 82 -8.21 -2.68 -0.03
C SER A 82 -8.62 -1.90 -1.28
N LEU A 83 -7.88 -0.81 -1.59
CA LEU A 83 -8.19 0.08 -2.71
C LEU A 83 -8.09 -0.61 -4.08
N SER A 84 -7.19 -1.59 -4.22
CA SER A 84 -6.94 -2.24 -5.50
C SER A 84 -6.60 -3.72 -5.41
N ARG A 85 -6.72 -4.34 -4.22
CA ARG A 85 -6.45 -5.77 -3.99
C ARG A 85 -7.75 -6.42 -3.51
N LYS A 86 -7.94 -7.69 -3.84
CA LYS A 86 -9.10 -8.45 -3.36
C LYS A 86 -8.92 -8.77 -1.89
N ASP A 87 -10.03 -8.85 -1.18
CA ASP A 87 -10.10 -9.46 0.15
C ASP A 87 -9.54 -10.88 0.11
N GLY A 88 -8.81 -11.28 1.15
CA GLY A 88 -8.09 -12.55 1.16
C GLY A 88 -9.01 -13.76 0.98
N ALA A 89 -10.23 -13.71 1.53
CA ALA A 89 -11.24 -14.75 1.38
C ALA A 89 -11.85 -14.82 -0.03
N LEU A 90 -11.77 -13.72 -0.81
CA LEU A 90 -12.36 -13.61 -2.15
C LEU A 90 -11.35 -13.78 -3.29
N GLY A 91 -10.04 -13.79 -3.00
CA GLY A 91 -9.03 -13.95 -4.04
C GLY A 91 -7.60 -13.65 -3.60
N ASP A 92 -6.82 -13.07 -4.50
CA ASP A 92 -5.41 -12.73 -4.24
C ASP A 92 -5.28 -11.35 -3.56
N PRO A 93 -4.83 -11.28 -2.28
CA PRO A 93 -4.64 -10.02 -1.58
C PRO A 93 -3.31 -9.34 -1.92
N VAL A 94 -2.48 -9.93 -2.79
CA VAL A 94 -1.16 -9.39 -3.15
C VAL A 94 -1.23 -8.59 -4.44
N SER A 95 -1.70 -9.23 -5.51
CA SER A 95 -1.67 -8.65 -6.85
C SER A 95 -2.79 -7.64 -7.04
N PRO A 96 -2.54 -6.52 -7.75
CA PRO A 96 -3.62 -5.58 -8.05
C PRO A 96 -4.69 -6.25 -8.92
N ASP A 97 -5.95 -6.08 -8.53
CA ASP A 97 -7.10 -6.62 -9.24
C ASP A 97 -7.53 -5.65 -10.36
N PRO A 98 -7.67 -6.11 -11.62
CA PRO A 98 -8.00 -5.24 -12.74
C PRO A 98 -9.33 -4.49 -12.59
N ASP A 99 -10.35 -5.12 -12.02
CA ASP A 99 -11.66 -4.49 -11.86
C ASP A 99 -11.61 -3.43 -10.76
N LEU A 100 -10.92 -3.71 -9.65
CA LEU A 100 -10.71 -2.71 -8.60
C LEU A 100 -9.82 -1.55 -9.06
N LEU A 101 -8.79 -1.80 -9.89
CA LEU A 101 -7.99 -0.74 -10.50
C LEU A 101 -8.84 0.16 -11.39
N LYS A 102 -9.73 -0.41 -12.20
CA LYS A 102 -10.64 0.36 -13.05
C LYS A 102 -11.62 1.18 -12.21
N GLN A 103 -12.16 0.63 -11.13
CA GLN A 103 -13.02 1.38 -10.22
C GLN A 103 -12.26 2.51 -9.52
N LEU A 104 -11.01 2.26 -9.09
CA LEU A 104 -10.14 3.28 -8.50
C LEU A 104 -9.89 4.40 -9.52
N GLU A 105 -9.50 4.08 -10.75
CA GLU A 105 -9.29 5.05 -11.85
C GLU A 105 -10.51 5.93 -12.08
N GLN A 106 -11.72 5.34 -12.04
CA GLN A 106 -12.99 6.03 -12.23
C GLN A 106 -13.43 6.87 -11.03
N ALA A 107 -12.83 6.68 -9.85
CA ALA A 107 -13.21 7.40 -8.64
C ALA A 107 -12.70 8.85 -8.59
N SER A 108 -11.80 9.28 -9.50
CA SER A 108 -11.34 10.67 -9.56
C SER A 108 -12.48 11.62 -9.95
N SER A 109 -12.62 12.77 -9.28
CA SER A 109 -13.74 13.70 -9.47
C SER A 109 -13.73 14.44 -10.82
N LYS A 110 -12.71 15.27 -11.07
CA LYS A 110 -12.65 16.22 -12.19
C LYS A 110 -11.21 16.62 -12.50
N ASP A 111 -10.93 16.90 -13.77
CA ASP A 111 -9.62 17.35 -14.28
C ASP A 111 -8.48 16.36 -13.97
N ASP A 112 -8.78 15.07 -13.94
CA ASP A 112 -7.83 13.99 -13.65
C ASP A 112 -7.10 14.14 -12.31
N MET A 113 -7.79 14.65 -11.30
CA MET A 113 -7.29 14.74 -9.93
C MET A 113 -8.20 13.98 -8.96
N TYR A 114 -7.60 13.36 -7.95
CA TYR A 114 -8.30 12.88 -6.76
C TYR A 114 -8.21 13.90 -5.64
N THR A 115 -9.34 14.12 -4.96
CA THR A 115 -9.42 14.82 -3.68
C THR A 115 -9.47 13.82 -2.52
N LEU A 116 -9.31 14.32 -1.29
CA LEU A 116 -9.57 13.52 -0.09
C LEU A 116 -11.00 12.97 -0.05
N GLU A 117 -11.97 13.73 -0.56
CA GLU A 117 -13.37 13.29 -0.61
C GLU A 117 -13.58 12.11 -1.58
N ASP A 118 -12.87 12.11 -2.71
CA ASP A 118 -12.93 11.01 -3.69
C ASP A 118 -12.42 9.71 -3.09
N PHE A 119 -11.26 9.75 -2.42
CA PHE A 119 -10.71 8.61 -1.70
C PHE A 119 -11.63 8.15 -0.56
N ALA A 120 -12.21 9.06 0.21
CA ALA A 120 -13.14 8.72 1.28
C ALA A 120 -14.40 8.02 0.74
N LYS A 121 -14.98 8.52 -0.36
CA LYS A 121 -16.12 7.89 -1.04
C LYS A 121 -15.77 6.49 -1.53
N PHE A 122 -14.62 6.36 -2.22
CA PHE A 122 -14.18 5.09 -2.76
C PHE A 122 -13.85 4.07 -1.65
N SER A 123 -13.17 4.47 -0.59
CA SER A 123 -12.89 3.61 0.58
C SER A 123 -14.18 3.13 1.25
N ASN A 124 -15.17 4.02 1.45
CA ASN A 124 -16.47 3.61 1.99
C ASN A 124 -17.21 2.65 1.05
N MET A 125 -17.09 2.83 -0.26
CA MET A 125 -17.63 1.90 -1.24
C MET A 125 -16.96 0.52 -1.13
N ARG A 126 -15.62 0.45 -1.02
CA ARG A 126 -14.88 -0.81 -0.82
C ARG A 126 -15.29 -1.51 0.48
N ILE A 127 -15.42 -0.76 1.59
CA ILE A 127 -15.90 -1.30 2.87
C ILE A 127 -17.30 -1.91 2.70
N LYS A 128 -18.22 -1.19 2.05
CA LYS A 128 -19.57 -1.67 1.82
C LYS A 128 -19.58 -2.94 0.96
N ASP A 129 -18.82 -2.95 -0.13
CA ASP A 129 -18.68 -4.11 -1.02
C ASP A 129 -18.17 -5.36 -0.27
N SER A 130 -17.11 -5.21 0.53
CA SER A 130 -16.61 -6.29 1.38
C SER A 130 -17.65 -6.76 2.38
N LEU A 131 -18.37 -5.85 3.06
CA LEU A 131 -19.42 -6.23 4.00
C LEU A 131 -20.60 -6.98 3.36
N GLU A 132 -20.92 -6.68 2.09
CA GLU A 132 -22.02 -7.31 1.37
C GLU A 132 -21.62 -8.64 0.71
N ASN A 133 -20.37 -8.75 0.24
CA ASN A 133 -19.95 -9.82 -0.66
C ASN A 133 -18.89 -10.77 -0.06
N ASN A 134 -18.23 -10.41 1.05
CA ASN A 134 -17.28 -11.26 1.74
C ASN A 134 -17.86 -11.76 3.08
N PRO A 135 -18.30 -13.05 3.17
CA PRO A 135 -18.85 -13.59 4.41
C PRO A 135 -17.79 -13.74 5.53
N GLU A 136 -16.50 -13.65 5.19
CA GLU A 136 -15.37 -13.72 6.11
C GLU A 136 -14.75 -12.34 6.36
N VAL A 137 -15.44 -11.27 5.99
CA VAL A 137 -14.95 -9.89 6.11
C VAL A 137 -14.47 -9.58 7.52
N SER A 138 -13.22 -9.16 7.63
CA SER A 138 -12.68 -8.61 8.86
C SER A 138 -12.83 -7.10 8.88
N TYR A 139 -13.75 -6.60 9.71
CA TYR A 139 -13.98 -5.17 9.89
C TYR A 139 -13.80 -4.78 11.37
N SER A 140 -12.94 -3.80 11.61
CA SER A 140 -12.79 -3.17 12.93
C SER A 140 -12.39 -1.69 12.82
N PRO A 141 -12.61 -0.88 13.86
CA PRO A 141 -12.14 0.51 13.89
C PRO A 141 -10.64 0.65 13.61
N ARG A 142 -9.84 -0.34 14.03
CA ARG A 142 -8.39 -0.39 13.77
C ARG A 142 -8.09 -0.54 12.29
N LEU A 143 -8.72 -1.51 11.61
CA LEU A 143 -8.46 -1.77 10.19
C LEU A 143 -8.96 -0.62 9.31
N LYS A 144 -10.11 -0.03 9.67
CA LYS A 144 -10.59 1.20 9.03
C LYS A 144 -9.57 2.35 9.17
N ALA A 145 -8.99 2.52 10.35
CA ALA A 145 -7.97 3.55 10.57
C ALA A 145 -6.70 3.29 9.75
N ILE A 146 -6.28 2.04 9.57
CA ILE A 146 -5.15 1.68 8.70
C ILE A 146 -5.45 2.07 7.25
N SER A 147 -6.61 1.68 6.70
CA SER A 147 -7.01 2.07 5.34
C SER A 147 -7.02 3.60 5.15
N GLN A 148 -7.48 4.35 6.15
CA GLN A 148 -7.43 5.81 6.13
C GLN A 148 -6.01 6.38 6.17
N MET A 149 -5.12 5.76 6.95
CA MET A 149 -3.71 6.14 6.99
C MET A 149 -2.99 5.87 5.66
N GLU A 150 -3.33 4.80 4.95
CA GLU A 150 -2.77 4.52 3.62
C GLU A 150 -3.12 5.64 2.63
N MET A 151 -4.39 6.05 2.59
CA MET A 151 -4.84 7.17 1.76
C MET A 151 -4.14 8.48 2.16
N ALA A 152 -4.12 8.81 3.46
CA ALA A 152 -3.44 10.01 3.94
C ALA A 152 -1.94 10.01 3.59
N SER A 153 -1.28 8.85 3.66
CA SER A 153 0.13 8.71 3.29
C SER A 153 0.37 8.93 1.79
N LEU A 154 -0.57 8.53 0.92
CA LEU A 154 -0.49 8.85 -0.52
C LEU A 154 -0.50 10.36 -0.75
N PHE A 155 -1.39 11.10 -0.08
CA PHE A 155 -1.41 12.56 -0.18
C PHE A 155 -0.15 13.20 0.40
N ALA A 156 0.32 12.72 1.55
CA ALA A 156 1.51 13.26 2.20
C ALA A 156 2.78 13.08 1.33
N VAL A 157 2.84 12.01 0.55
CA VAL A 157 4.01 11.67 -0.27
C VAL A 157 3.91 12.21 -1.68
N PHE A 158 2.75 12.06 -2.32
CA PHE A 158 2.57 12.31 -3.76
C PHE A 158 1.55 13.42 -4.06
N GLY A 159 0.95 14.03 -3.05
CA GLY A 159 -0.04 15.09 -3.21
C GLY A 159 0.58 16.46 -3.44
N HIS A 160 -0.17 17.31 -4.14
CA HIS A 160 0.09 18.73 -4.29
C HIS A 160 -1.07 19.51 -3.64
N GLY A 161 -0.87 19.92 -2.38
CA GLY A 161 -1.95 20.48 -1.57
C GLY A 161 -2.96 19.40 -1.16
N ASP A 162 -4.23 19.59 -1.50
CA ASP A 162 -5.34 18.68 -1.18
C ASP A 162 -5.69 17.71 -2.32
N LYS A 163 -4.82 17.60 -3.32
CA LYS A 163 -5.06 16.80 -4.53
C LYS A 163 -3.86 15.92 -4.90
N ILE A 164 -4.14 14.82 -5.58
CA ILE A 164 -3.15 13.92 -6.21
C ILE A 164 -3.60 13.62 -7.63
N SER A 165 -2.68 13.63 -8.60
CA SER A 165 -3.06 13.40 -9.99
C SER A 165 -3.48 11.95 -10.23
N LYS A 166 -4.40 11.73 -11.16
CA LYS A 166 -4.83 10.40 -11.56
C LYS A 166 -3.66 9.59 -12.07
N GLN A 167 -2.81 10.21 -12.89
CA GLN A 167 -1.62 9.55 -13.41
C GLN A 167 -0.71 9.06 -12.27
N THR A 168 -0.48 9.87 -11.24
CA THR A 168 0.33 9.50 -10.07
C THR A 168 -0.28 8.30 -9.34
N VAL A 169 -1.59 8.31 -9.09
CA VAL A 169 -2.28 7.17 -8.46
C VAL A 169 -2.14 5.91 -9.31
N MET A 170 -2.36 6.00 -10.63
CA MET A 170 -2.28 4.84 -11.52
C MET A 170 -0.84 4.34 -11.71
N ASP A 171 0.15 5.23 -11.73
CA ASP A 171 1.57 4.85 -11.74
C ASP A 171 1.93 4.03 -10.52
N ILE A 172 1.46 4.40 -9.33
CA ILE A 172 1.72 3.64 -8.10
C ILE A 172 0.91 2.35 -8.05
N PHE A 173 -0.40 2.39 -8.31
CA PHE A 173 -1.29 1.25 -8.06
C PHE A 173 -1.34 0.23 -9.19
N SER A 174 -1.29 0.68 -10.45
CA SER A 174 -1.36 -0.19 -11.62
C SER A 174 0.01 -0.55 -12.17
N HIS A 175 0.93 0.43 -12.25
CA HIS A 175 2.24 0.24 -12.86
C HIS A 175 3.36 -0.04 -11.84
N GLU A 176 3.10 0.20 -10.55
CA GLU A 176 4.08 0.14 -9.47
C GLU A 176 5.39 0.86 -9.85
N ARG A 177 5.23 2.12 -10.27
CA ARG A 177 6.27 2.99 -10.79
C ARG A 177 6.21 4.35 -10.08
N LEU A 178 7.37 4.97 -9.86
CA LEU A 178 7.40 6.35 -9.38
C LEU A 178 6.79 7.28 -10.45
N PRO A 179 5.93 8.24 -10.04
CA PRO A 179 5.42 9.27 -10.93
C PRO A 179 6.57 10.02 -11.60
N LYS A 180 6.39 10.43 -12.84
CA LYS A 180 7.32 11.35 -13.50
C LYS A 180 7.06 12.75 -12.94
N ASP A 181 8.14 13.48 -12.66
CA ASP A 181 8.10 14.90 -12.29
C ASP A 181 7.32 15.75 -13.32
#